data_AF-I4W897-F1
#
_entry.id   AF-I4W897-F1
#
_cell.length_a   1.000
_cell.length_b   1.000
_cell.length_c   1.000
_cell.angle_alpha   90.00
_cell.angle_beta   90.00
_cell.angle_gamma   90.00
#
_symmetry.space_group_name_H-M   'P 1'
#
loop_
_entity.id
_entity.type
_entity.pdbx_description
1 polymer ?
#
loop_
_entity_poly.entity_id
_entity_poly.type
_entity_poly.pdbx_seq_one_letter_code
_entity_poly.pdbx_strand_id
1 'polypeptide(L)'
;MHTRDLRLQKVAEGAKDGDLPQISCKRDALLGLPLHAYQKHADAVEGGFIEAGGFLNELKIIWHKDISYPPLVVGLAAIFAVLGKEAQTAKAKQQLAQWFWSVTLGELFGSSTESRLARDVPEVVDWIKNPASRPRTLDEAVFQAVRLRSLRSRQSAAYKGLHALLMKGGCRDFITGRPTDLMTFFNDDIDIHHVFPQAWCKKQGIEKGVFDAIINKTPLSKLSNISVGGDAPSVYLKRIEEKQGISPADLDAILRTHLIEPAYLRADDFNAFYEARSKALAELVAGAMQKPVVEEAGTNEVEQEDDSMEADEELEAA
;
A
#
# COMPACT_ATOMS: atom_id res chain seq x y z
N MET A 1 5.45 -20.61 -13.35
CA MET A 1 6.78 -21.27 -13.34
C MET A 1 6.98 -22.19 -14.53
N HIS A 2 6.11 -23.18 -14.79
CA HIS A 2 6.27 -24.12 -15.91
C HIS A 2 6.48 -23.46 -17.30
N THR A 3 5.61 -22.53 -17.70
CA THR A 3 5.74 -21.82 -18.99
C THR A 3 7.01 -20.97 -19.08
N ARG A 4 7.53 -20.49 -17.93
CA ARG A 4 8.84 -19.82 -17.84
C ARG A 4 9.98 -20.81 -18.04
N ASP A 5 9.94 -22.00 -17.44
CA ASP A 5 10.95 -23.03 -17.65
C ASP A 5 11.04 -23.44 -19.13
N LEU A 6 9.89 -23.63 -19.80
CA LEU A 6 9.83 -23.91 -21.24
C LEU A 6 10.46 -22.79 -22.07
N ARG A 7 10.20 -21.53 -21.69
CA ARG A 7 10.81 -20.36 -22.35
C ARG A 7 12.32 -20.34 -22.17
N LEU A 8 12.82 -20.53 -20.94
CA LEU A 8 14.25 -20.54 -20.66
C LEU A 8 14.97 -21.68 -21.36
N GLN A 9 14.35 -22.86 -21.45
CA GLN A 9 14.88 -23.98 -22.22
C GLN A 9 15.02 -23.61 -23.71
N LYS A 10 13.99 -22.99 -24.31
CA LYS A 10 14.04 -22.54 -25.70
C LYS A 10 15.11 -21.47 -25.95
N VAL A 11 15.30 -20.54 -25.02
CA VAL A 11 16.41 -19.57 -25.07
C VAL A 11 17.76 -20.29 -25.06
N ALA A 12 17.95 -21.27 -24.16
CA ALA A 12 19.18 -22.05 -24.08
C ALA A 12 19.44 -22.90 -25.35
N GLU A 13 18.38 -23.31 -26.04
CA GLU A 13 18.43 -23.98 -27.36
C GLU A 13 18.75 -23.02 -28.53
N GLY A 14 18.89 -21.71 -28.27
CA GLY A 14 19.22 -20.70 -29.29
C GLY A 14 18.03 -20.23 -30.14
N ALA A 15 16.79 -20.42 -29.66
CA ALA A 15 15.60 -19.95 -30.36
C ALA A 15 15.58 -18.41 -30.46
N LYS A 16 15.03 -17.90 -31.57
CA LYS A 16 14.83 -16.46 -31.79
C LYS A 16 13.63 -15.95 -31.00
N ASP A 17 13.59 -14.65 -30.71
CA ASP A 17 12.55 -14.04 -29.85
C ASP A 17 11.10 -14.35 -30.27
N GLY A 18 10.83 -14.43 -31.58
CA GLY A 18 9.51 -14.76 -32.11
C GLY A 18 9.05 -16.21 -31.88
N ASP A 19 9.99 -17.12 -31.62
CA ASP A 19 9.74 -18.55 -31.41
C ASP A 19 9.67 -18.92 -29.92
N LEU A 20 9.91 -17.95 -29.02
CA LEU A 20 9.93 -18.19 -27.59
C LEU A 20 8.51 -18.31 -27.03
N PRO A 21 8.18 -19.40 -26.30
CA PRO A 21 6.84 -19.58 -25.76
C PRO A 21 6.52 -18.45 -24.77
N GLN A 22 5.24 -18.08 -24.74
CA GLN A 22 4.76 -17.04 -23.84
C GLN A 22 4.75 -17.54 -22.39
N ILE A 23 5.25 -16.72 -21.47
CA ILE A 23 5.00 -16.93 -20.04
C ILE A 23 3.56 -16.50 -19.78
N SER A 24 2.77 -17.38 -19.18
CA SER A 24 1.34 -17.14 -18.96
C SER A 24 0.90 -17.69 -17.61
N CYS A 25 0.02 -16.94 -16.95
CA CYS A 25 -0.76 -17.35 -15.78
C CYS A 25 -2.27 -17.33 -16.05
N LYS A 26 -2.67 -17.21 -17.32
CA LYS A 26 -4.09 -17.23 -17.72
C LYS A 26 -4.71 -18.59 -17.44
N ARG A 27 -6.05 -18.60 -17.31
CA ARG A 27 -6.85 -19.81 -17.07
C ARG A 27 -6.48 -21.00 -17.96
N ASP A 28 -6.33 -20.80 -19.26
CA ASP A 28 -6.01 -21.92 -20.18
C ASP A 28 -4.64 -22.54 -19.91
N ALA A 29 -3.66 -21.73 -19.52
CA ALA A 29 -2.34 -22.22 -19.14
C ALA A 29 -2.37 -23.00 -17.81
N LEU A 30 -3.26 -22.60 -16.88
CA LEU A 30 -3.48 -23.32 -15.63
C LEU A 30 -4.19 -24.66 -15.86
N LEU A 31 -5.23 -24.68 -16.69
CA LEU A 31 -5.97 -25.90 -17.05
C LEU A 31 -5.11 -26.88 -17.86
N GLY A 32 -4.17 -26.36 -18.66
CA GLY A 32 -3.21 -27.16 -19.41
C GLY A 32 -1.95 -27.58 -18.64
N LEU A 33 -1.85 -27.27 -17.34
CA LEU A 33 -0.64 -27.57 -16.55
C LEU A 33 -0.43 -29.10 -16.42
N PRO A 34 0.68 -29.65 -16.94
CA PRO A 34 0.94 -31.08 -16.82
C PRO A 34 1.18 -31.50 -15.36
N LEU A 35 0.72 -32.70 -14.98
CA LEU A 35 0.90 -33.23 -13.62
C LEU A 35 2.36 -33.24 -13.16
N HIS A 36 3.29 -33.65 -14.03
CA HIS A 36 4.71 -33.67 -13.69
C HIS A 36 5.27 -32.26 -13.40
N ALA A 37 4.73 -31.24 -14.07
CA ALA A 37 5.14 -29.86 -13.85
C ALA A 37 4.57 -29.31 -12.54
N TYR A 38 3.32 -29.66 -12.21
CA TYR A 38 2.76 -29.37 -10.89
C TYR A 38 3.60 -30.00 -9.78
N GLN A 39 3.86 -31.31 -9.85
CA GLN A 39 4.66 -32.04 -8.86
C GLN A 39 6.07 -31.46 -8.71
N LYS A 40 6.71 -31.04 -9.82
CA LYS A 40 8.02 -30.40 -9.81
C LYS A 40 8.05 -29.09 -9.02
N HIS A 41 6.97 -28.29 -9.07
CA HIS A 41 6.95 -26.93 -8.56
C HIS A 41 6.16 -26.73 -7.27
N ALA A 42 5.32 -27.69 -6.87
CA ALA A 42 4.40 -27.56 -5.74
C ALA A 42 5.10 -27.08 -4.45
N ASP A 43 6.10 -27.80 -3.98
CA ASP A 43 6.81 -27.48 -2.73
C ASP A 43 7.48 -26.10 -2.75
N ALA A 44 8.07 -25.73 -3.90
CA ALA A 44 8.72 -24.43 -4.05
C ALA A 44 7.69 -23.29 -4.05
N VAL A 45 6.52 -23.49 -4.68
CA VAL A 45 5.42 -22.52 -4.69
C VAL A 45 4.82 -22.37 -3.31
N GLU A 46 4.59 -23.47 -2.58
CA GLU A 46 4.11 -23.44 -1.20
C GLU A 46 5.08 -22.66 -0.30
N GLY A 47 6.38 -22.99 -0.34
CA GLY A 47 7.41 -22.22 0.37
C GLY A 47 7.43 -20.75 -0.05
N GLY A 48 7.23 -20.46 -1.34
CA GLY A 48 7.12 -19.09 -1.85
C GLY A 48 5.95 -18.31 -1.24
N PHE A 49 4.79 -18.93 -1.04
CA PHE A 49 3.65 -18.29 -0.37
C PHE A 49 3.93 -17.99 1.10
N ILE A 50 4.62 -18.88 1.80
CA ILE A 50 5.03 -18.67 3.20
C ILE A 50 5.97 -17.45 3.28
N GLU A 51 6.99 -17.40 2.43
CA GLU A 51 7.93 -16.27 2.37
C GLU A 51 7.24 -14.96 1.95
N ALA A 52 6.28 -15.01 1.02
CA ALA A 52 5.48 -13.85 0.63
C ALA A 52 4.68 -13.29 1.81
N GLY A 53 4.07 -14.16 2.63
CA GLY A 53 3.38 -13.75 3.86
C GLY A 53 4.33 -13.08 4.86
N GLY A 54 5.52 -13.66 5.08
CA GLY A 54 6.56 -13.05 5.91
C GLY A 54 6.99 -11.67 5.42
N PHE A 55 7.19 -11.53 4.10
CA PHE A 55 7.54 -10.26 3.48
C PHE A 55 6.43 -9.20 3.60
N LEU A 56 5.15 -9.57 3.39
CA LEU A 56 4.03 -8.65 3.57
C LEU A 56 3.89 -8.17 5.03
N ASN A 57 4.16 -9.05 6.00
CA ASN A 57 4.22 -8.67 7.41
C ASN A 57 5.32 -7.63 7.69
N GLU A 58 6.49 -7.73 7.04
CA GLU A 58 7.54 -6.70 7.11
C GLU A 58 7.08 -5.35 6.54
N LEU A 59 6.18 -5.37 5.56
CA LEU A 59 5.52 -4.19 5.00
C LEU A 59 4.30 -3.70 5.81
N LYS A 60 4.01 -4.33 6.96
CA LYS A 60 2.83 -4.08 7.81
C LYS A 60 1.49 -4.35 7.12
N ILE A 61 1.47 -5.29 6.17
CA ILE A 61 0.26 -5.78 5.52
C ILE A 61 -0.04 -7.17 6.10
N ILE A 62 -0.99 -7.22 7.04
CA ILE A 62 -1.26 -8.41 7.86
C ILE A 62 -2.49 -9.17 7.35
N TRP A 63 -3.58 -8.47 7.03
CA TRP A 63 -4.81 -9.11 6.56
C TRP A 63 -4.90 -9.13 5.04
N HIS A 64 -5.52 -10.19 4.52
CA HIS A 64 -5.75 -10.35 3.07
C HIS A 64 -6.49 -9.16 2.45
N LYS A 65 -7.44 -8.56 3.19
CA LYS A 65 -8.23 -7.39 2.74
C LYS A 65 -7.38 -6.13 2.54
N ASP A 66 -6.26 -6.02 3.24
CA ASP A 66 -5.35 -4.87 3.20
C ASP A 66 -4.33 -4.98 2.06
N ILE A 67 -4.31 -6.11 1.34
CA ILE A 67 -3.48 -6.29 0.15
C ILE A 67 -4.13 -5.51 -1.01
N SER A 68 -3.37 -4.60 -1.61
CA SER A 68 -3.84 -3.74 -2.70
C SER A 68 -4.35 -4.53 -3.91
N TYR A 69 -3.66 -5.62 -4.28
CA TYR A 69 -4.10 -6.56 -5.31
C TYR A 69 -3.78 -8.00 -4.87
N PRO A 70 -4.78 -8.89 -4.71
CA PRO A 70 -4.51 -10.29 -4.37
C PRO A 70 -3.50 -10.99 -5.30
N PRO A 71 -3.47 -10.72 -6.62
CA PRO A 71 -2.44 -11.29 -7.52
C PRO A 71 -1.00 -10.90 -7.19
N LEU A 72 -0.73 -9.83 -6.43
CA LEU A 72 0.63 -9.52 -5.96
C LEU A 72 1.19 -10.62 -5.06
N VAL A 73 0.35 -11.28 -4.27
CA VAL A 73 0.77 -12.41 -3.43
C VAL A 73 1.28 -13.55 -4.30
N VAL A 74 0.57 -13.84 -5.40
CA VAL A 74 0.97 -14.87 -6.37
C VAL A 74 2.29 -14.50 -7.04
N GLY A 75 2.48 -13.22 -7.41
CA GLY A 75 3.73 -12.71 -7.97
C GLY A 75 4.91 -12.85 -7.01
N LEU A 76 4.75 -12.39 -5.77
CA LEU A 76 5.75 -12.53 -4.72
C LEU A 76 6.10 -14.01 -4.49
N ALA A 77 5.09 -14.87 -4.34
CA ALA A 77 5.30 -16.30 -4.14
C ALA A 77 6.09 -16.93 -5.29
N ALA A 78 5.77 -16.58 -6.54
CA ALA A 78 6.51 -17.06 -7.69
C ALA A 78 7.97 -16.55 -7.71
N ILE A 79 8.21 -15.29 -7.32
CA ILE A 79 9.56 -14.74 -7.24
C ILE A 79 10.38 -15.44 -6.14
N PHE A 80 9.82 -15.61 -4.94
CA PHE A 80 10.45 -16.34 -3.84
C PHE A 80 10.72 -17.80 -4.20
N ALA A 81 9.78 -18.47 -4.87
CA ALA A 81 9.95 -19.86 -5.33
C ALA A 81 11.09 -20.00 -6.35
N VAL A 82 11.29 -19.00 -7.22
CA VAL A 82 12.34 -19.03 -8.26
C VAL A 82 13.72 -18.66 -7.71
N LEU A 83 13.79 -17.71 -6.78
CA LEU A 83 15.05 -17.20 -6.23
C LEU A 83 15.53 -17.95 -4.98
N GLY A 84 14.62 -18.54 -4.21
CA GLY A 84 14.91 -19.14 -2.92
C GLY A 84 15.68 -18.17 -2.02
N LYS A 85 16.84 -18.61 -1.52
CA LYS A 85 17.70 -17.83 -0.61
C LYS A 85 18.18 -16.50 -1.19
N GLU A 86 18.29 -16.37 -2.52
CA GLU A 86 18.73 -15.11 -3.15
C GLU A 86 17.75 -13.96 -2.88
N ALA A 87 16.45 -14.26 -2.73
CA ALA A 87 15.42 -13.28 -2.41
C ALA A 87 15.42 -12.82 -0.94
N GLN A 88 16.16 -13.50 -0.06
CA GLN A 88 16.16 -13.22 1.38
C GLN A 88 17.18 -12.16 1.80
N THR A 89 18.06 -11.74 0.88
CA THR A 89 19.04 -10.68 1.18
C THR A 89 18.35 -9.34 1.39
N ALA A 90 18.93 -8.47 2.23
CA ALA A 90 18.39 -7.12 2.47
C ALA A 90 18.21 -6.33 1.17
N LYS A 91 19.15 -6.47 0.22
CA LYS A 91 19.08 -5.84 -1.09
C LYS A 91 17.91 -6.38 -1.92
N ALA A 92 17.75 -7.69 -1.99
CA ALA A 92 16.64 -8.29 -2.73
C ALA A 92 15.28 -7.88 -2.13
N LYS A 93 15.15 -7.87 -0.80
CA LYS A 93 13.94 -7.38 -0.12
C LYS A 93 13.65 -5.90 -0.41
N GLN A 94 14.67 -5.04 -0.47
CA GLN A 94 14.50 -3.63 -0.87
C GLN A 94 14.02 -3.50 -2.32
N GLN A 95 14.56 -4.30 -3.25
CA GLN A 95 14.13 -4.35 -4.65
C GLN A 95 12.68 -4.83 -4.77
N LEU A 96 12.32 -5.90 -4.05
CA LEU A 96 10.95 -6.42 -3.98
C LEU A 96 9.99 -5.37 -3.40
N ALA A 97 10.40 -4.65 -2.36
CA ALA A 97 9.58 -3.58 -1.78
C ALA A 97 9.38 -2.44 -2.79
N GLN A 98 10.43 -2.01 -3.48
CA GLN A 98 10.31 -0.99 -4.53
C GLN A 98 9.32 -1.41 -5.62
N TRP A 99 9.42 -2.66 -6.10
CA TRP A 99 8.47 -3.19 -7.09
C TRP A 99 7.05 -3.25 -6.55
N PHE A 100 6.85 -3.79 -5.34
CA PHE A 100 5.55 -3.88 -4.69
C PHE A 100 4.89 -2.50 -4.54
N TRP A 101 5.62 -1.52 -4.03
CA TRP A 101 5.12 -0.15 -3.88
C TRP A 101 4.87 0.53 -5.23
N SER A 102 5.70 0.26 -6.24
CA SER A 102 5.49 0.80 -7.59
C SER A 102 4.21 0.28 -8.23
N VAL A 103 3.90 -1.03 -8.08
CA VAL A 103 2.64 -1.60 -8.57
C VAL A 103 1.44 -1.04 -7.80
N THR A 104 1.54 -1.03 -6.47
CA THR A 104 0.46 -0.60 -5.58
C THR A 104 0.11 0.87 -5.72
N LEU A 105 1.11 1.76 -5.64
CA LEU A 105 0.90 3.21 -5.68
C LEU A 105 0.72 3.71 -7.11
N GLY A 106 1.33 3.05 -8.10
CA GLY A 106 1.07 3.33 -9.51
C GLY A 106 -0.26 2.77 -10.02
N GLU A 107 -1.05 2.09 -9.17
CA GLU A 107 -2.34 1.47 -9.49
C GLU A 107 -2.29 0.58 -10.75
N LEU A 108 -1.14 -0.10 -10.97
CA LEU A 108 -0.81 -0.71 -12.27
C LEU A 108 -1.61 -1.99 -12.55
N PHE A 109 -2.19 -2.62 -11.54
CA PHE A 109 -2.88 -3.91 -11.67
C PHE A 109 -4.40 -3.78 -11.73
N GLY A 110 -4.94 -2.55 -11.75
CA GLY A 110 -6.38 -2.29 -11.92
C GLY A 110 -6.95 -2.81 -13.25
N SER A 111 -6.09 -3.00 -14.27
CA SER A 111 -6.42 -3.68 -15.52
C SER A 111 -5.29 -4.59 -16.00
N SER A 112 -5.63 -5.65 -16.75
CA SER A 112 -4.66 -6.56 -17.40
C SER A 112 -3.69 -7.29 -16.44
N THR A 113 -4.15 -7.59 -15.22
CA THR A 113 -3.32 -8.13 -14.12
C THR A 113 -2.51 -9.37 -14.49
N GLU A 114 -3.12 -10.34 -15.16
CA GLU A 114 -2.44 -11.59 -15.56
C GLU A 114 -1.28 -11.33 -16.53
N SER A 115 -1.48 -10.46 -17.52
CA SER A 115 -0.46 -10.13 -18.52
C SER A 115 0.71 -9.38 -17.88
N ARG A 116 0.43 -8.47 -16.95
CA ARG A 116 1.46 -7.77 -16.17
C ARG A 116 2.21 -8.72 -15.25
N LEU A 117 1.53 -9.60 -14.52
CA LEU A 117 2.17 -10.57 -13.64
C LEU A 117 3.11 -11.51 -14.41
N ALA A 118 2.67 -11.99 -15.57
CA ALA A 118 3.46 -12.86 -16.43
C ALA A 118 4.73 -12.18 -16.99
N ARG A 119 4.71 -10.85 -17.12
CA ARG A 119 5.86 -10.02 -17.51
C ARG A 119 6.75 -9.68 -16.31
N ASP A 120 6.15 -9.24 -15.21
CA ASP A 120 6.86 -8.66 -14.07
C ASP A 120 7.66 -9.69 -13.30
N VAL A 121 7.10 -10.88 -13.06
CA VAL A 121 7.79 -11.94 -12.31
C VAL A 121 9.16 -12.28 -12.91
N PRO A 122 9.30 -12.61 -14.21
CA PRO A 122 10.62 -12.87 -14.78
C PRO A 122 11.53 -11.63 -14.76
N GLU A 123 11.02 -10.44 -15.05
CA GLU A 123 11.83 -9.20 -15.03
C GLU A 123 12.39 -8.90 -13.63
N VAL A 124 11.58 -9.04 -12.58
CA VAL A 124 12.00 -8.82 -11.19
C VAL A 124 13.01 -9.88 -10.74
N VAL A 125 12.81 -11.14 -11.12
CA VAL A 125 13.79 -12.22 -10.87
C VAL A 125 15.14 -11.87 -11.51
N ASP A 126 15.12 -11.45 -12.77
CA ASP A 126 16.34 -11.11 -13.50
C ASP A 126 17.01 -9.86 -12.92
N TRP A 127 16.23 -8.88 -12.46
CA TRP A 127 16.73 -7.68 -11.81
C TRP A 127 17.40 -7.93 -10.45
N ILE A 128 16.86 -8.84 -9.66
CA ILE A 128 17.46 -9.21 -8.37
C ILE A 128 18.81 -9.90 -8.61
N LYS A 129 18.92 -10.73 -9.64
CA LYS A 129 20.18 -11.38 -10.03
C LYS A 129 21.17 -10.42 -10.68
N ASN A 130 20.67 -9.50 -11.50
CA ASN A 130 21.46 -8.52 -12.23
C ASN A 130 20.81 -7.13 -12.14
N PRO A 131 21.39 -6.19 -11.35
CA PRO A 131 20.84 -4.84 -11.20
C PRO A 131 20.68 -4.05 -12.50
N ALA A 132 21.39 -4.42 -13.58
CA ALA A 132 21.23 -3.79 -14.89
C ALA A 132 19.89 -4.13 -15.58
N SER A 133 19.22 -5.21 -15.16
CA SER A 133 17.96 -5.68 -15.75
C SER A 133 16.74 -5.05 -15.10
N ARG A 134 16.68 -3.70 -15.01
CA ARG A 134 15.59 -2.99 -14.35
C ARG A 134 14.21 -3.36 -14.95
N PRO A 135 13.19 -3.73 -14.14
CA PRO A 135 11.86 -4.08 -14.64
C PRO A 135 11.13 -2.86 -15.19
N ARG A 136 10.40 -3.04 -16.30
CA ARG A 136 9.65 -1.97 -16.97
C ARG A 136 8.58 -1.36 -16.08
N THR A 137 8.00 -2.14 -15.18
CA THR A 137 7.01 -1.71 -14.19
C THR A 137 7.49 -0.53 -13.35
N LEU A 138 8.78 -0.47 -13.03
CA LEU A 138 9.32 0.64 -12.23
C LEU A 138 9.36 1.96 -13.01
N ASP A 139 9.42 1.88 -14.34
CA ASP A 139 9.41 3.05 -15.22
C ASP A 139 7.97 3.47 -15.55
N GLU A 140 7.08 2.50 -15.76
CA GLU A 140 5.63 2.70 -15.96
C GLU A 140 4.94 3.26 -14.71
N ALA A 141 5.37 2.87 -13.52
CA ALA A 141 4.76 3.33 -12.27
C ALA A 141 4.96 4.83 -12.09
N VAL A 142 3.85 5.57 -12.05
CA VAL A 142 3.82 7.01 -11.85
C VAL A 142 2.74 7.33 -10.84
N PHE A 143 3.10 8.08 -9.80
CA PHE A 143 2.15 8.66 -8.86
C PHE A 143 2.09 10.16 -9.09
N GLN A 144 0.89 10.71 -9.20
CA GLN A 144 0.66 12.15 -9.33
C GLN A 144 0.21 12.70 -7.98
N ALA A 145 0.80 13.81 -7.52
CA ALA A 145 0.49 14.39 -6.21
C ALA A 145 -1.01 14.68 -6.06
N VAL A 146 -1.66 15.14 -7.14
CA VAL A 146 -3.10 15.41 -7.17
C VAL A 146 -3.96 14.19 -6.85
N ARG A 147 -3.47 12.96 -7.08
CA ARG A 147 -4.19 11.73 -6.75
C ARG A 147 -4.55 11.67 -5.25
N LEU A 148 -3.69 12.19 -4.36
CA LEU A 148 -3.96 12.30 -2.91
C LEU A 148 -5.24 13.07 -2.58
N ARG A 149 -5.64 14.05 -3.41
CA ARG A 149 -6.85 14.84 -3.21
C ARG A 149 -8.13 14.10 -3.61
N SER A 150 -7.98 13.06 -4.44
CA SER A 150 -9.08 12.23 -4.95
C SER A 150 -9.19 10.86 -4.27
N LEU A 151 -8.16 10.40 -3.54
CA LEU A 151 -8.15 9.11 -2.86
C LEU A 151 -9.08 9.13 -1.65
N ARG A 152 -10.28 8.57 -1.76
CA ARG A 152 -11.30 8.57 -0.68
C ARG A 152 -11.62 7.16 -0.23
N SER A 153 -11.76 6.25 -1.19
CA SER A 153 -12.19 4.88 -0.96
C SER A 153 -11.09 3.97 -0.41
N ARG A 154 -11.47 3.17 0.58
CA ARG A 154 -10.61 2.15 1.20
C ARG A 154 -10.24 1.00 0.26
N GLN A 155 -10.95 0.88 -0.85
CA GLN A 155 -10.72 -0.18 -1.83
C GLN A 155 -9.60 0.15 -2.81
N SER A 156 -9.26 1.43 -2.99
CA SER A 156 -8.15 1.83 -3.87
C SER A 156 -6.84 1.18 -3.42
N ALA A 157 -6.08 0.70 -4.41
CA ALA A 157 -4.77 0.12 -4.19
C ALA A 157 -3.81 1.14 -3.54
N ALA A 158 -3.80 2.38 -4.03
CA ALA A 158 -2.97 3.44 -3.49
C ALA A 158 -3.39 3.85 -2.07
N TYR A 159 -4.68 3.82 -1.76
CA TYR A 159 -5.19 4.06 -0.42
C TYR A 159 -4.66 3.00 0.57
N LYS A 160 -4.78 1.72 0.25
CA LYS A 160 -4.22 0.61 1.06
C LYS A 160 -2.70 0.72 1.19
N GLY A 161 -2.02 1.13 0.11
CA GLY A 161 -0.59 1.38 0.09
C GLY A 161 -0.14 2.47 1.06
N LEU A 162 -0.81 3.63 1.04
CA LEU A 162 -0.52 4.74 1.97
C LEU A 162 -0.77 4.35 3.43
N HIS A 163 -1.86 3.62 3.68
CA HIS A 163 -2.14 3.08 5.01
C HIS A 163 -0.99 2.19 5.51
N ALA A 164 -0.58 1.21 4.72
CA ALA A 164 0.53 0.31 5.05
C ALA A 164 1.86 1.06 5.22
N LEU A 165 2.11 2.11 4.42
CA LEU A 165 3.32 2.93 4.55
C LEU A 165 3.36 3.74 5.85
N LEU A 166 2.24 4.33 6.28
CA LEU A 166 2.14 5.03 7.57
C LEU A 166 2.41 4.07 8.74
N MET A 167 1.78 2.91 8.68
CA MET A 167 1.97 1.81 9.64
C MET A 167 3.42 1.35 9.70
N LYS A 168 4.04 1.15 8.53
CA LYS A 168 5.47 0.81 8.41
C LYS A 168 6.40 1.92 8.88
N GLY A 169 5.98 3.18 8.76
CA GLY A 169 6.64 4.36 9.30
C GLY A 169 6.59 4.46 10.83
N GLY A 170 5.83 3.57 11.49
CA GLY A 170 5.73 3.51 12.95
C GLY A 170 4.76 4.55 13.51
N CYS A 171 3.69 4.85 12.78
CA CYS A 171 2.61 5.67 13.30
C CYS A 171 2.08 5.11 14.63
N ARG A 172 1.74 5.99 15.58
CA ARG A 172 1.39 5.63 16.95
C ARG A 172 -0.03 6.04 17.27
N ASP A 173 -0.77 5.15 17.90
CA ASP A 173 -2.13 5.46 18.33
C ASP A 173 -2.18 6.69 19.27
N PHE A 174 -3.13 7.60 19.04
CA PHE A 174 -3.18 8.90 19.72
C PHE A 174 -3.33 8.80 21.24
N ILE A 175 -4.03 7.78 21.73
CA ILE A 175 -4.27 7.58 23.16
C ILE A 175 -3.20 6.70 23.77
N THR A 176 -2.99 5.52 23.21
CA THR A 176 -2.12 4.52 23.83
C THR A 176 -0.64 4.79 23.58
N GLY A 177 -0.32 5.62 22.58
CA GLY A 177 1.05 5.91 22.14
C GLY A 177 1.79 4.69 21.57
N ARG A 178 1.12 3.53 21.46
CA ARG A 178 1.73 2.31 20.98
C ARG A 178 1.98 2.43 19.49
N PRO A 179 3.18 2.04 19.01
CA PRO A 179 3.40 1.92 17.57
C PRO A 179 2.49 0.81 17.05
N THR A 180 2.07 0.94 15.80
CA THR A 180 1.32 -0.14 15.18
C THR A 180 2.25 -1.26 14.71
N ASP A 181 2.47 -2.23 15.58
CA ASP A 181 3.22 -3.46 15.30
C ASP A 181 2.30 -4.69 15.27
N LEU A 182 2.84 -5.86 14.90
CA LEU A 182 2.04 -7.06 14.75
C LEU A 182 1.25 -7.40 16.04
N MET A 183 1.82 -7.15 17.22
CA MET A 183 1.20 -7.54 18.49
C MET A 183 0.05 -6.61 18.92
N THR A 184 0.08 -5.37 18.46
CA THR A 184 -1.00 -4.40 18.68
C THR A 184 -2.11 -4.53 17.64
N PHE A 185 -1.78 -4.89 16.40
CA PHE A 185 -2.75 -5.00 15.30
C PHE A 185 -3.80 -6.12 15.46
N PHE A 186 -3.49 -7.18 16.23
CA PHE A 186 -4.46 -8.24 16.52
C PHE A 186 -5.40 -7.93 17.69
N ASN A 187 -5.04 -6.96 18.54
CA ASN A 187 -5.80 -6.64 19.76
C ASN A 187 -6.61 -5.35 19.61
N ASP A 188 -6.11 -4.41 18.82
CA ASP A 188 -6.72 -3.12 18.59
C ASP A 188 -7.32 -3.12 17.17
N ASP A 189 -8.65 -2.99 17.06
CA ASP A 189 -9.35 -2.75 15.78
C ASP A 189 -8.89 -1.38 15.25
N ILE A 190 -7.79 -1.39 14.49
CA ILE A 190 -7.20 -0.20 13.88
C ILE A 190 -7.86 0.02 12.54
N ASP A 191 -8.43 1.21 12.42
CA ASP A 191 -9.11 1.64 11.23
C ASP A 191 -8.72 3.08 10.87
N ILE A 192 -9.11 3.54 9.69
CA ILE A 192 -8.71 4.82 9.15
C ILE A 192 -9.83 5.82 9.39
N HIS A 193 -9.49 6.87 10.12
CA HIS A 193 -10.45 7.87 10.57
C HIS A 193 -9.98 9.28 10.22
N HIS A 194 -10.94 10.21 10.18
CA HIS A 194 -10.66 11.60 9.87
C HIS A 194 -9.89 12.29 11.00
N VAL A 195 -8.84 13.02 10.65
CA VAL A 195 -8.03 13.84 11.58
C VAL A 195 -8.79 15.10 11.97
N PHE A 196 -9.36 15.80 11.00
CA PHE A 196 -10.41 16.80 11.20
C PHE A 196 -11.76 16.11 11.02
N PRO A 197 -12.57 15.95 12.07
CA PRO A 197 -13.81 15.18 12.01
C PRO A 197 -14.79 15.72 10.97
N GLN A 198 -15.53 14.83 10.31
CA GLN A 198 -16.52 15.21 9.30
C GLN A 198 -17.57 16.20 9.82
N ALA A 199 -18.03 16.01 11.07
CA ALA A 199 -19.01 16.90 11.69
C ALA A 199 -18.48 18.33 11.85
N TRP A 200 -17.19 18.47 12.17
CA TRP A 200 -16.53 19.78 12.21
C TRP A 200 -16.37 20.35 10.80
N CYS A 201 -15.88 19.57 9.84
CA CYS A 201 -15.66 20.01 8.46
C CYS A 201 -16.94 20.52 7.80
N LYS A 202 -18.06 19.81 8.00
CA LYS A 202 -19.39 20.20 7.51
C LYS A 202 -19.84 21.55 8.09
N LYS A 203 -19.58 21.80 9.37
CA LYS A 203 -19.90 23.09 10.03
C LYS A 203 -19.05 24.25 9.49
N GLN A 204 -17.80 23.98 9.09
CA GLN A 204 -16.91 24.97 8.48
C GLN A 204 -17.16 25.18 6.97
N GLY A 205 -18.11 24.44 6.37
CA GLY A 205 -18.41 24.54 4.94
C GLY A 205 -17.33 23.93 4.03
N ILE A 206 -16.50 23.03 4.55
CA ILE A 206 -15.50 22.30 3.75
C ILE A 206 -16.22 21.24 2.92
N GLU A 207 -15.91 21.17 1.63
CA GLU A 207 -16.53 20.23 0.71
C GLU A 207 -16.23 18.77 1.07
N LYS A 208 -17.23 17.89 0.92
CA LYS A 208 -17.10 16.43 1.15
C LYS A 208 -15.89 15.84 0.44
N GLY A 209 -15.74 16.15 -0.85
CA GLY A 209 -14.65 15.63 -1.66
C GLY A 209 -13.25 16.00 -1.17
N VAL A 210 -13.12 17.07 -0.38
CA VAL A 210 -11.87 17.53 0.21
C VAL A 210 -11.63 16.88 1.57
N PHE A 211 -12.61 16.89 2.48
CA PHE A 211 -12.40 16.34 3.82
C PHE A 211 -12.38 14.80 3.85
N ASP A 212 -12.98 14.11 2.86
CA ASP A 212 -12.92 12.64 2.75
C ASP A 212 -11.66 12.12 2.06
N ALA A 213 -10.82 12.99 1.51
CA ALA A 213 -9.56 12.61 0.91
C ALA A 213 -8.59 11.99 1.94
N ILE A 214 -7.72 11.09 1.49
CA ILE A 214 -6.74 10.36 2.31
C ILE A 214 -5.85 11.31 3.14
N ILE A 215 -5.64 12.54 2.65
CA ILE A 215 -4.89 13.60 3.33
C ILE A 215 -5.45 13.87 4.73
N ASN A 216 -6.78 13.87 4.88
CA ASN A 216 -7.44 14.08 6.17
C ASN A 216 -7.72 12.77 6.91
N LYS A 217 -7.17 11.64 6.49
CA LYS A 217 -7.42 10.32 7.08
C LYS A 217 -6.15 9.76 7.72
N THR A 218 -6.27 8.96 8.77
CA THR A 218 -5.12 8.36 9.46
C THR A 218 -5.50 7.07 10.20
N PRO A 219 -4.62 6.06 10.30
CA PRO A 219 -4.88 4.89 11.14
C PRO A 219 -5.00 5.29 12.62
N LEU A 220 -6.07 4.89 13.28
CA LEU A 220 -6.29 5.04 14.73
C LEU A 220 -7.00 3.79 15.26
N SER A 221 -6.77 3.46 16.53
CA SER A 221 -7.61 2.46 17.20
C SER A 221 -9.04 2.99 17.38
N LYS A 222 -10.00 2.07 17.51
CA LYS A 222 -11.39 2.40 17.90
C LYS A 222 -11.45 3.30 19.15
N LEU A 223 -10.62 3.07 20.15
CA LEU A 223 -10.56 3.87 21.37
C LEU A 223 -10.15 5.33 21.07
N SER A 224 -9.11 5.51 20.25
CA SER A 224 -8.67 6.83 19.79
C SER A 224 -9.75 7.53 18.98
N ASN A 225 -10.40 6.82 18.06
CA ASN A 225 -11.48 7.38 17.25
C ASN A 225 -12.65 7.90 18.12
N ILE A 226 -13.06 7.16 19.14
CA ILE A 226 -14.10 7.60 20.08
C ILE A 226 -13.69 8.89 20.81
N SER A 227 -12.42 9.04 21.18
CA SER A 227 -11.95 10.26 21.86
C SER A 227 -11.81 11.46 20.93
N VAL A 228 -11.57 11.25 19.63
CA VAL A 228 -11.60 12.31 18.61
C VAL A 228 -13.01 12.89 18.50
N GLY A 229 -14.01 12.03 18.32
CA GLY A 229 -15.42 12.45 18.23
C GLY A 229 -15.69 13.40 17.06
N GLY A 230 -16.65 14.33 17.21
CA GLY A 230 -17.06 15.29 16.18
C GLY A 230 -16.52 16.71 16.35
N ASP A 231 -15.60 16.91 17.30
CA ASP A 231 -15.11 18.24 17.70
C ASP A 231 -13.92 18.71 16.86
N ALA A 232 -13.54 19.98 17.02
CA ALA A 232 -12.33 20.52 16.42
C ALA A 232 -11.07 19.82 16.99
N PRO A 233 -9.98 19.68 16.20
CA PRO A 233 -8.73 19.12 16.71
C PRO A 233 -8.18 19.78 17.97
N SER A 234 -8.20 21.10 18.07
CA SER A 234 -7.77 21.82 19.28
C SER A 234 -8.51 21.34 20.54
N VAL A 235 -9.78 20.98 20.40
CA VAL A 235 -10.65 20.51 21.49
C VAL A 235 -10.36 19.06 21.86
N TYR A 236 -10.33 18.15 20.88
CA TYR A 236 -10.10 16.73 21.20
C TYR A 236 -8.66 16.47 21.66
N LEU A 237 -7.67 17.22 21.15
CA LEU A 237 -6.28 17.07 21.58
C LEU A 237 -6.14 17.45 23.06
N LYS A 238 -6.71 18.59 23.47
CA LYS A 238 -6.73 19.00 24.87
C LYS A 238 -7.45 17.97 25.76
N ARG A 239 -8.55 17.39 25.27
CA ARG A 239 -9.27 16.32 25.96
C ARG A 239 -8.41 15.06 26.13
N ILE A 240 -7.62 14.67 25.13
CA ILE A 240 -6.69 13.53 25.23
C ILE A 240 -5.61 13.82 26.27
N GLU A 241 -5.01 15.01 26.23
CA GLU A 241 -4.00 15.47 27.22
C GLU A 241 -4.54 15.36 28.66
N GLU A 242 -5.72 15.93 28.90
CA GLU A 242 -6.35 15.94 30.23
C GLU A 242 -6.75 14.54 30.71
N LYS A 243 -7.36 13.72 29.84
CA LYS A 243 -7.87 12.40 30.23
C LYS A 243 -6.78 11.35 30.40
N GLN A 244 -5.73 11.42 29.59
CA GLN A 244 -4.65 10.43 29.59
C GLN A 244 -3.43 10.88 30.41
N GLY A 245 -3.39 12.14 30.84
CA GLY A 245 -2.25 12.72 31.53
C GLY A 245 -0.99 12.81 30.65
N ILE A 246 -1.16 12.81 29.32
CA ILE A 246 -0.07 12.94 28.37
C ILE A 246 0.29 14.42 28.19
N SER A 247 1.59 14.74 28.13
CA SER A 247 2.02 16.11 27.90
C SER A 247 1.71 16.56 26.47
N PRO A 248 1.47 17.87 26.22
CA PRO A 248 1.29 18.39 24.87
C PRO A 248 2.45 18.03 23.91
N ALA A 249 3.68 18.03 24.43
CA ALA A 249 4.87 17.69 23.64
C ALA A 249 4.92 16.21 23.23
N ASP A 250 4.49 15.31 24.11
CA ASP A 250 4.44 13.87 23.80
C ASP A 250 3.33 13.55 22.79
N LEU A 251 2.15 14.18 22.94
CA LEU A 251 1.07 14.05 21.96
C LEU A 251 1.48 14.63 20.60
N ASP A 252 2.17 15.76 20.58
CA ASP A 252 2.74 16.34 19.37
C ASP A 252 3.76 15.40 18.70
N ALA A 253 4.57 14.68 19.48
CA ALA A 253 5.47 13.67 18.95
C ALA A 253 4.72 12.49 18.33
N ILE A 254 3.60 12.05 18.94
CA ILE A 254 2.72 11.03 18.38
C ILE A 254 2.12 11.50 17.05
N LEU A 255 1.54 12.71 16.99
CA LEU A 255 0.97 13.27 15.76
C LEU A 255 1.97 13.29 14.60
N ARG A 256 3.24 13.66 14.86
CA ARG A 256 4.30 13.66 13.84
C ARG A 256 4.59 12.28 13.26
N THR A 257 4.33 11.20 13.99
CA THR A 257 4.46 9.83 13.45
C THR A 257 3.44 9.52 12.33
N HIS A 258 2.37 10.32 12.22
CA HIS A 258 1.36 10.24 11.15
C HIS A 258 1.59 11.26 10.03
N LEU A 259 2.76 11.91 10.02
CA LEU A 259 3.08 13.01 9.10
C LEU A 259 2.15 14.22 9.27
N ILE A 260 1.77 14.50 10.51
CA ILE A 260 0.90 15.63 10.89
C ILE A 260 1.76 16.67 11.62
N GLU A 261 1.69 17.93 11.19
CA GLU A 261 2.28 19.05 11.93
C GLU A 261 1.29 19.53 13.02
N PRO A 262 1.61 19.36 14.31
CA PRO A 262 0.66 19.61 15.40
C PRO A 262 0.18 21.06 15.49
N ALA A 263 1.00 22.02 15.09
CA ALA A 263 0.63 23.44 15.15
C ALA A 263 -0.68 23.74 14.39
N TYR A 264 -0.91 23.08 13.25
CA TYR A 264 -2.12 23.28 12.45
C TYR A 264 -3.37 22.66 13.08
N LEU A 265 -3.25 21.51 13.75
CA LEU A 265 -4.36 20.92 14.50
C LEU A 265 -4.70 21.78 15.72
N ARG A 266 -3.69 22.25 16.46
CA ARG A 266 -3.91 23.10 17.65
C ARG A 266 -4.57 24.44 17.32
N ALA A 267 -4.38 24.93 16.09
CA ALA A 267 -5.00 26.15 15.58
C ALA A 267 -6.31 25.90 14.80
N ASP A 268 -6.75 24.64 14.67
CA ASP A 268 -7.86 24.22 13.79
C ASP A 268 -7.71 24.69 12.33
N ASP A 269 -6.46 24.88 11.87
CA ASP A 269 -6.13 25.34 10.53
C ASP A 269 -6.12 24.17 9.54
N PHE A 270 -7.31 23.84 9.03
CA PHE A 270 -7.50 22.75 8.08
C PHE A 270 -6.67 22.94 6.81
N ASN A 271 -6.58 24.17 6.27
CA ASN A 271 -5.91 24.41 4.99
C ASN A 271 -4.40 24.23 5.13
N ALA A 272 -3.79 24.78 6.18
CA ALA A 272 -2.36 24.60 6.41
C ALA A 272 -2.01 23.13 6.72
N PHE A 273 -2.85 22.44 7.50
CA PHE A 273 -2.75 21.00 7.71
C PHE A 273 -2.79 20.23 6.38
N TYR A 274 -3.78 20.51 5.54
CA TYR A 274 -4.03 19.77 4.30
C TYR A 274 -2.85 19.89 3.33
N GLU A 275 -2.34 21.10 3.12
CA GLU A 275 -1.19 21.32 2.22
C GLU A 275 0.10 20.72 2.78
N ALA A 276 0.40 20.94 4.07
CA ALA A 276 1.61 20.38 4.70
C ALA A 276 1.62 18.85 4.68
N ARG A 277 0.47 18.24 4.99
CA ARG A 277 0.35 16.78 5.01
C ARG A 277 0.30 16.18 3.61
N SER A 278 -0.31 16.85 2.64
CA SER A 278 -0.27 16.44 1.23
C SER A 278 1.17 16.32 0.74
N LYS A 279 2.02 17.30 1.04
CA LYS A 279 3.45 17.26 0.72
C LYS A 279 4.17 16.11 1.41
N ALA A 280 3.96 15.92 2.72
CA ALA A 280 4.61 14.86 3.47
C ALA A 280 4.21 13.45 2.99
N LEU A 281 2.93 13.25 2.61
CA LEU A 281 2.46 12.00 2.00
C LEU A 281 3.05 11.78 0.60
N ALA A 282 3.19 12.83 -0.21
CA ALA A 282 3.86 12.73 -1.51
C ALA A 282 5.34 12.33 -1.37
N GLU A 283 6.06 12.87 -0.37
CA GLU A 283 7.43 12.48 -0.05
C GLU A 283 7.51 11.01 0.42
N LEU A 284 6.54 10.56 1.23
CA LEU A 284 6.43 9.15 1.65
C LEU A 284 6.27 8.21 0.43
N VAL A 285 5.40 8.56 -0.51
CA VAL A 285 5.21 7.83 -1.76
C VAL A 285 6.49 7.82 -2.60
N ALA A 286 7.13 8.98 -2.76
CA ALA A 286 8.36 9.10 -3.54
C ALA A 286 9.48 8.21 -2.97
N GLY A 287 9.62 8.17 -1.65
CA GLY A 287 10.56 7.29 -0.96
C GLY A 287 10.27 5.81 -1.16
N ALA A 288 8.98 5.41 -1.10
CA ALA A 288 8.56 4.02 -1.28
C ALA A 288 8.79 3.51 -2.72
N MET A 289 8.51 4.34 -3.73
CA MET A 289 8.74 4.02 -5.14
C MET A 289 10.20 4.22 -5.56
N GLN A 290 10.98 4.94 -4.75
CA GLN A 290 12.31 5.49 -5.09
C GLN A 290 12.28 6.25 -6.43
N LYS A 291 11.23 7.05 -6.61
CA LYS A 291 10.96 7.83 -7.82
C LYS A 291 10.21 9.09 -7.40
N PRO A 292 10.54 10.28 -7.93
CA PRO A 292 9.79 11.49 -7.60
C PRO A 292 8.33 11.36 -8.00
N VAL A 293 7.45 11.92 -7.17
CA VAL A 293 6.03 12.12 -7.51
C VAL A 293 5.92 13.22 -8.57
N VAL A 294 4.96 13.09 -9.47
CA VAL A 294 4.69 14.10 -10.50
C VAL A 294 3.77 15.17 -9.92
N GLU A 295 4.23 16.42 -9.89
CA GLU A 295 3.49 17.57 -9.36
C GLU A 295 2.40 18.08 -10.33
N GLU A 296 2.57 17.86 -11.64
CA GLU A 296 1.60 18.25 -12.67
C GLU A 296 0.56 17.14 -12.93
N ALA A 297 -0.69 17.53 -13.19
CA ALA A 297 -1.77 16.62 -13.55
C ALA A 297 -1.52 16.03 -14.95
N GLY A 298 -0.97 14.81 -15.00
CA GLY A 298 -0.88 14.02 -16.22
C GLY A 298 -2.14 13.19 -16.47
N THR A 299 -2.35 12.70 -17.69
CA THR A 299 -3.59 11.99 -18.08
C THR A 299 -3.57 10.49 -17.79
N ASN A 300 -2.93 10.03 -16.70
CA ASN A 300 -3.05 8.60 -16.35
C ASN A 300 -4.53 8.28 -16.11
N GLU A 301 -4.99 7.16 -16.66
CA GLU A 301 -6.33 6.64 -16.36
C GLU A 301 -6.43 6.42 -14.85
N VAL A 302 -7.15 7.31 -14.18
CA VAL A 302 -7.38 7.24 -12.73
C VAL A 302 -8.28 6.04 -12.49
N GLU A 303 -7.95 5.19 -11.51
CA GLU A 303 -8.93 4.22 -11.00
C GLU A 303 -10.20 5.00 -10.62
N GLN A 304 -11.30 4.78 -11.34
CA GLN A 304 -12.57 5.43 -11.03
C GLN A 304 -13.06 4.89 -9.69
N GLU A 305 -13.04 5.75 -8.67
CA GLU A 305 -13.66 5.44 -7.39
C GLU A 305 -15.18 5.52 -7.55
N ASP A 306 -15.85 4.39 -7.30
CA ASP A 306 -17.31 4.37 -7.21
C ASP A 306 -17.75 4.93 -5.85
N ASP A 307 -18.06 6.22 -5.83
CA ASP A 307 -18.54 6.95 -4.64
C ASP A 307 -19.89 6.42 -4.09
N SER A 308 -20.57 5.50 -4.79
CA SER A 308 -21.88 4.99 -4.39
C SER A 308 -21.84 3.92 -3.27
N MET A 309 -20.67 3.34 -2.96
CA MET A 309 -20.57 2.20 -2.03
C MET A 309 -20.25 2.57 -0.56
N GLU A 310 -19.87 3.83 -0.26
CA GLU A 310 -19.59 4.23 1.15
C GLU A 310 -20.87 4.41 1.98
N ALA A 311 -22.05 4.55 1.37
CA ALA A 311 -23.30 4.80 2.09
C ALA A 311 -23.83 3.57 2.86
N ASP A 312 -23.45 2.36 2.45
CA ASP A 312 -24.07 1.12 2.96
C ASP A 312 -23.29 0.50 4.14
N GLU A 313 -22.00 0.78 4.32
CA GLU A 313 -21.19 0.14 5.40
C GLU A 313 -21.24 0.88 6.75
N GLU A 314 -21.56 2.18 6.79
CA GLU A 314 -21.69 2.94 8.06
C GLU A 314 -22.97 2.58 8.84
N LEU A 315 -23.95 1.94 8.21
CA LEU A 315 -25.18 1.46 8.87
C LEU A 315 -24.95 0.18 9.70
N GLU A 316 -23.89 -0.57 9.46
CA GLU A 316 -23.57 -1.78 10.24
C GLU A 316 -22.69 -1.50 11.47
N ALA A 317 -22.15 -0.29 11.61
CA ALA A 317 -21.30 0.12 12.73
C ALA A 317 -21.99 1.02 13.78
N ALA A 318 -23.30 1.29 13.63
CA ALA A 318 -24.11 2.08 14.54
C ALA A 318 -24.80 1.26 15.65
#